data_AF-A0A821E8T0-F1
#
_entry.id   AF-A0A821E8T0-F1
#
_cell.length_a   1.000
_cell.length_b   1.000
_cell.length_c   1.000
_cell.angle_alpha   90.00
_cell.angle_beta   90.00
_cell.angle_gamma   90.00
#
_symmetry.space_group_name_H-M   'P 1'
#
loop_
_entity.id
_entity.type
_entity.pdbx_description
1 polymer ?
#
loop_
_entity_poly.entity_id
_entity_poly.type
_entity_poly.pdbx_seq_one_letter_code
_entity_poly.pdbx_strand_id
1 'polypeptide(L)' 'VIKSEIQIDDLRPGHRKYILYFDCIKQIYQQQNMMKTFYRRYFSGILKAIPINAAWFFAYEEVYRLLE' A
#
# COMPACT_ATOMS: atom_id res chain seq x y z
N VAL A 1 -2.77 2.13 -3.86
CA VAL A 1 -2.59 3.58 -4.14
C VAL A 1 -3.90 4.32 -3.99
N ILE A 2 -4.90 4.10 -4.85
CA ILE A 2 -6.18 4.84 -4.78
C ILE A 2 -6.90 4.63 -3.44
N LYS A 3 -7.09 3.36 -3.01
CA LYS A 3 -7.70 3.03 -1.72
C LYS A 3 -6.97 3.67 -0.54
N SER A 4 -5.64 3.54 -0.51
CA SER A 4 -4.82 4.11 0.57
C SER A 4 -4.83 5.63 0.58
N GLU A 5 -4.93 6.30 -0.59
CA GLU A 5 -5.04 7.76 -0.65
C GLU A 5 -6.37 8.26 -0.11
N ILE A 6 -7.46 7.55 -0.40
CA ILE A 6 -8.78 7.86 0.14
C ILE A 6 -8.83 7.59 1.65
N GLN A 7 -8.10 6.60 2.14
CA GLN A 7 -8.03 6.29 3.57
C GLN A 7 -7.20 7.28 4.40
N ILE A 8 -6.21 7.94 3.79
CA ILE A 8 -5.45 9.01 4.46
C ILE A 8 -6.11 10.39 4.29
N ASP A 9 -7.18 10.48 3.50
CA ASP A 9 -7.92 11.72 3.32
C ASP A 9 -8.66 12.10 4.61
N ASP A 10 -8.92 13.40 4.78
CA ASP A 10 -9.56 13.90 6.00
C ASP A 10 -11.01 13.40 6.10
N LEU A 11 -11.41 12.91 7.26
CA LEU A 11 -12.77 12.41 7.48
C LEU A 11 -13.79 13.55 7.63
N ARG A 12 -13.32 14.79 7.91
CA ARG A 12 -14.16 15.96 8.18
C ARG A 12 -14.92 16.42 6.91
N PRO A 13 -16.25 16.62 6.99
CA PRO A 13 -17.01 17.19 5.88
C PRO A 13 -16.50 18.61 5.57
N GLY A 14 -16.04 18.84 4.34
CA GLY A 14 -15.49 20.11 3.86
C GLY A 14 -13.96 20.16 3.69
N HIS A 15 -13.20 19.21 4.29
CA HIS A 15 -11.74 19.11 4.12
C HIS A 15 -11.31 17.90 3.29
N ARG A 16 -12.25 17.05 2.85
CA ARG A 16 -11.99 15.92 1.96
C ARG A 16 -11.42 16.40 0.63
N LYS A 17 -10.25 15.89 0.26
CA LYS A 17 -9.69 16.05 -1.09
C LYS A 17 -10.44 15.23 -2.13
N TYR A 18 -11.05 14.12 -1.73
CA TYR A 18 -11.69 13.18 -2.64
C TYR A 18 -13.16 12.94 -2.24
N ILE A 19 -14.10 13.33 -3.11
CA ILE A 19 -15.54 13.08 -2.88
C ILE A 19 -15.89 11.64 -3.28
N LEU A 20 -15.27 11.16 -4.37
CA LEU A 20 -15.50 9.83 -4.95
C LEU A 20 -14.18 9.20 -5.40
N TYR A 21 -14.19 7.88 -5.53
CA TYR A 21 -13.08 7.11 -6.09
C TYR A 21 -12.64 7.62 -7.48
N PHE A 22 -13.58 8.00 -8.34
CA PHE A 22 -13.29 8.53 -9.68
C PHE A 22 -12.59 9.89 -9.66
N ASP A 23 -12.91 10.73 -8.67
CA ASP A 23 -12.30 12.04 -8.53
C ASP A 23 -10.83 11.90 -8.10
N CYS A 24 -10.55 10.94 -7.19
CA CYS A 24 -9.19 10.57 -6.83
C CYS A 24 -8.38 10.10 -8.04
N ILE A 25 -8.96 9.27 -8.92
CA ILE A 25 -8.29 8.80 -10.14
C ILE A 25 -7.98 9.97 -11.09
N LYS A 26 -8.97 10.84 -11.33
CA LYS A 26 -8.81 12.00 -12.21
C LYS A 26 -7.74 12.96 -11.67
N GLN A 27 -7.75 13.22 -10.37
CA GLN A 27 -6.81 14.12 -9.73
C GLN A 27 -5.40 13.54 -9.69
N ILE A 28 -5.24 12.24 -9.46
CA ILE A 28 -3.94 11.54 -9.57
C ILE A 28 -3.41 11.63 -11.00
N TYR A 29 -4.27 11.46 -12.01
CA TYR A 29 -3.90 11.56 -13.42
C TYR A 29 -3.48 12.99 -13.82
N GLN A 30 -4.13 14.01 -13.25
CA GLN A 30 -3.86 15.42 -13.54
C GLN A 30 -2.69 16.02 -12.73
N GLN A 31 -2.49 15.60 -11.48
CA GLN A 31 -1.52 16.22 -10.57
C GLN A 31 -0.11 15.63 -10.65
N GLN A 32 0.07 14.35 -10.99
CA GLN A 32 1.40 13.71 -11.01
C GLN A 32 1.46 12.59 -12.05
N ASN A 33 2.65 12.36 -12.63
CA ASN A 33 2.91 11.24 -13.52
C ASN A 33 2.46 9.92 -12.87
N MET A 34 1.28 9.43 -13.23
CA MET A 34 0.62 8.28 -12.62
C MET A 34 1.58 7.09 -12.49
N MET A 35 2.35 6.84 -13.54
CA MET A 35 3.37 5.81 -13.57
C MET A 35 4.38 5.95 -12.42
N LYS A 36 4.94 7.13 -12.17
CA LYS A 36 5.94 7.34 -11.11
C LYS A 36 5.38 7.04 -9.72
N THR A 37 4.16 7.47 -9.44
CA THR A 37 3.52 7.28 -8.12
C THR A 37 3.13 5.81 -7.89
N PHE A 38 2.64 5.13 -8.93
CA PHE A 38 2.32 3.71 -8.88
C PHE A 38 3.58 2.83 -8.74
N TYR A 39 4.59 3.04 -9.59
CA TYR A 39 5.83 2.26 -9.56
C TYR A 39 6.60 2.45 -8.25
N ARG A 40 6.67 3.66 -7.69
CA ARG A 40 7.35 3.91 -6.41
C ARG A 40 6.75 3.09 -5.26
N ARG A 41 5.42 3.05 -5.16
CA ARG A 41 4.74 2.29 -4.10
C ARG A 41 4.76 0.79 -4.36
N TYR A 42 4.62 0.37 -5.61
CA TYR A 42 4.64 -1.05 -5.99
C TYR A 42 6.01 -1.67 -5.72
N PHE A 43 7.09 -1.01 -6.12
CA PHE A 43 8.45 -1.48 -5.88
C PHE A 43 8.78 -1.58 -4.39
N SER A 44 8.31 -0.62 -3.58
CA SER A 44 8.44 -0.69 -2.11
C SER A 44 7.69 -1.89 -1.51
N GLY A 45 6.56 -2.30 -2.08
CA GLY A 45 5.84 -3.50 -1.66
C GLY A 45 6.59 -4.79 -2.00
N ILE A 46 7.11 -4.88 -3.22
CA ILE A 46 7.91 -6.03 -3.67
C ILE A 46 9.16 -6.21 -2.81
N LEU A 47 9.89 -5.12 -2.55
CA LEU A 47 11.11 -5.18 -1.76
C LEU A 47 10.88 -5.70 -0.33
N LYS A 48 9.69 -5.44 0.24
CA LYS A 48 9.30 -5.91 1.58
C LYS A 48 8.73 -7.32 1.59
N ALA A 49 8.19 -7.81 0.47
CA ALA A 49 7.58 -9.14 0.40
C ALA A 49 8.61 -10.25 0.65
N ILE A 50 9.85 -10.06 0.19
CA ILE A 50 10.95 -11.03 0.36
C ILE A 50 11.26 -11.29 1.85
N PRO A 51 11.61 -10.26 2.67
CA PRO A 51 11.92 -10.50 4.08
C PRO A 51 10.69 -10.96 4.88
N ILE A 52 9.48 -10.52 4.53
CA ILE A 52 8.26 -10.98 5.20
C ILE A 52 8.08 -12.48 4.99
N ASN A 53 8.20 -12.95 3.74
CA ASN A 53 8.05 -14.38 3.43
C ASN A 53 9.19 -15.21 4.07
N ALA A 54 10.40 -14.68 4.11
CA ALA A 54 11.52 -15.32 4.82
C ALA A 54 11.27 -15.42 6.34
N ALA A 55 10.72 -14.38 6.96
CA ALA A 55 10.37 -14.38 8.38
C ALA A 55 9.28 -15.40 8.70
N TRP A 56 8.27 -15.54 7.83
CA TRP A 56 7.25 -16.58 7.97
C TRP A 56 7.84 -17.99 7.93
N PHE A 57 8.74 -18.24 6.98
CA PHE A 57 9.42 -19.54 6.85
C PHE A 57 10.29 -19.83 8.07
N PHE A 58 11.07 -18.85 8.53
CA PHE A 58 11.90 -18.98 9.73
C PHE A 58 11.05 -19.25 10.99
N ALA A 59 9.96 -18.52 11.18
CA ALA A 59 9.05 -18.74 12.31
C ALA A 59 8.42 -20.14 12.26
N TYR A 60 8.09 -20.64 11.07
CA TYR A 60 7.57 -22.00 10.89
C TYR A 60 8.62 -23.05 11.27
N GLU A 61 9.85 -22.92 10.79
CA GLU A 61 10.95 -23.84 11.13
C GLU A 61 11.24 -23.87 12.63
N GLU A 62 11.23 -22.71 13.29
CA GLU A 62 11.50 -22.62 14.72
C GLU A 62 10.40 -23.27 15.56
N VAL A 63 9.14 -23.06 15.19
CA VAL A 63 8.00 -23.73 15.84
C VAL A 63 8.08 -25.24 15.62
N TYR A 64 8.43 -25.68 14.41
CA TYR A 64 8.58 -27.10 14.10
C TYR A 64 9.69 -27.76 14.93
N ARG A 65 10.83 -27.07 15.09
CA ARG A 65 11.97 -27.52 15.91
C ARG A 65 11.67 -27.60 17.40
N LEU A 66 10.76 -26.77 17.92
CA LEU A 66 10.33 -26.81 19.33
C LEU A 66 9.32 -27.91 19.63
N LEU A 67 8.63 -28.41 18.60
CA LEU A 67 7.61 -29.44 18.68
C LEU A 67 8.18 -30.86 18.54
N GLU A 68 9.38 -30.97 17.97
CA GLU A 68 10.17 -32.21 17.85
C GLU A 68 11.13 -32.38 19.05
#